data_AF-A0A1F9VS95-F1
#
_entry.id   AF-A0A1F9VS95-F1
#
_cell.length_a   1.000
_cell.length_b   1.000
_cell.length_c   1.000
_cell.angle_alpha   90.00
_cell.angle_beta   90.00
_cell.angle_gamma   90.00
#
_symmetry.space_group_name_H-M   'P 1'
#
loop_
_entity.id
_entity.type
_entity.pdbx_description
1 polymer ?
#
loop_
_entity_poly.entity_id
_entity_poly.type
_entity_poly.pdbx_seq_one_letter_code
_entity_poly.pdbx_strand_id
1 'polypeptide(L)'
;MAARRGFERKDALAYADKYFVDKNIYRKEHSGLTEKLGKLPSSCWASAEALESGRGVFEARGVFPPHVIDGVIKRLKAYDDRSLSERLYGKEEEIRKLVEEYLYC
;
A
#
# COMPACT_ATOMS: atom_id res chain seq x y z
N MET A 1 8.26 13.06 6.97
CA MET A 1 6.79 12.93 7.05
C MET A 1 6.34 11.83 8.02
N ALA A 2 6.71 10.56 7.79
CA ALA A 2 6.42 9.45 8.71
C ALA A 2 7.22 9.53 10.02
N ALA A 3 8.56 9.71 9.95
CA ALA A 3 9.41 9.83 11.14
C ALA A 3 8.97 10.96 12.07
N ARG A 4 8.76 12.18 11.53
CA ARG A 4 8.22 13.33 12.28
C ARG A 4 6.92 13.01 13.00
N ARG A 5 5.93 12.44 12.30
CA ARG A 5 4.63 12.09 12.89
C ARG A 5 4.77 10.97 13.94
N GLY A 6 5.73 10.07 13.77
CA GLY A 6 6.12 9.10 14.78
C GLY A 6 6.65 9.76 16.06
N PHE A 7 7.57 10.72 15.93
CA PHE A 7 8.13 11.45 17.08
C PHE A 7 7.15 12.39 17.77
N GLU A 8 6.22 13.01 17.02
CA GLU A 8 5.21 13.93 17.58
C GLU A 8 4.00 13.20 18.20
N ARG A 9 3.88 11.88 18.06
CA ARG A 9 2.79 11.11 18.68
C ARG A 9 2.97 11.01 20.19
N LYS A 10 1.89 11.27 20.92
CA LYS A 10 1.83 11.11 22.38
C LYS A 10 1.95 9.65 22.83
N ASP A 11 1.53 8.71 21.98
CA ASP A 11 1.49 7.27 22.24
C ASP A 11 2.50 6.51 21.35
N ALA A 12 3.61 7.15 20.99
CA ALA A 12 4.57 6.61 20.02
C ALA A 12 5.10 5.22 20.39
N LEU A 13 5.41 4.98 21.67
CA LEU A 13 5.90 3.68 22.16
C LEU A 13 4.82 2.59 22.04
N ALA A 14 3.61 2.86 22.53
CA ALA A 14 2.49 1.91 22.42
C ALA A 14 2.13 1.59 20.95
N TYR A 15 2.25 2.59 20.06
CA TYR A 15 2.09 2.36 18.64
C TYR A 15 3.21 1.49 18.06
N ALA A 16 4.46 1.77 18.40
CA ALA A 16 5.58 0.95 17.97
C ALA A 16 5.40 -0.50 18.41
N ASP A 17 5.09 -0.74 19.68
CA ASP A 17 4.85 -2.07 20.23
C ASP A 17 3.69 -2.81 19.54
N LYS A 18 2.61 -2.09 19.23
CA LYS A 18 1.44 -2.67 18.53
C LYS A 18 1.78 -3.21 17.13
N TYR A 19 2.67 -2.53 16.41
CA TYR A 19 3.02 -2.87 15.02
C TYR A 19 4.40 -3.52 14.90
N PHE A 20 5.08 -3.77 16.02
CA PHE A 20 6.38 -4.45 16.03
C PHE A 20 6.20 -5.93 15.70
N VAL A 21 7.07 -6.43 14.81
CA VAL A 21 7.06 -7.82 14.34
C VAL A 21 8.50 -8.30 14.29
N ASP A 22 8.84 -9.25 15.15
CA ASP A 22 10.15 -9.90 15.25
C ASP A 22 10.20 -11.28 14.58
N LYS A 23 9.05 -11.76 14.06
CA LYS A 23 8.89 -13.11 13.49
C LYS A 23 8.34 -13.06 12.08
N ASN A 24 8.49 -14.17 11.37
CA ASN A 24 7.90 -14.33 10.04
C ASN A 24 6.37 -14.53 10.15
N ILE A 25 5.60 -13.52 9.77
CA ILE A 25 4.13 -13.49 9.81
C ILE A 25 3.46 -14.50 8.87
N TYR A 26 4.20 -15.08 7.92
CA TYR A 26 3.68 -16.09 6.99
C TYR A 26 3.78 -17.52 7.53
N ARG A 27 4.41 -17.74 8.70
CA ARG A 27 4.42 -19.06 9.34
C ARG A 27 3.08 -19.34 10.02
N LYS A 28 2.57 -20.57 9.88
CA LYS A 28 1.29 -21.02 10.48
C LYS A 28 1.21 -20.78 11.99
N GLU A 29 2.33 -20.95 12.69
CA GLU A 29 2.47 -20.73 14.15
C GLU A 29 2.28 -19.25 14.56
N HIS A 30 2.27 -18.33 13.60
CA HIS A 30 2.17 -16.88 13.79
C HIS A 30 0.96 -16.27 13.08
N SER A 31 -0.02 -17.07 12.66
CA SER A 31 -1.22 -16.62 11.95
C SER A 31 -1.98 -15.50 12.68
N GLY A 32 -2.03 -15.55 14.01
CA GLY A 32 -2.66 -14.52 14.84
C GLY A 32 -1.94 -13.15 14.84
N LEU A 33 -0.70 -13.05 14.35
CA LEU A 33 -0.03 -11.76 14.11
C LEU A 33 -0.56 -11.12 12.84
N THR A 34 -0.72 -11.90 11.77
CA THR A 34 -1.21 -11.43 10.47
C THR A 34 -2.62 -10.84 10.56
N GLU A 35 -3.50 -11.45 11.37
CA GLU A 35 -4.87 -10.96 11.58
C GLU A 35 -4.94 -9.59 12.29
N LYS A 36 -3.91 -9.25 13.08
CA LYS A 36 -3.84 -7.97 13.82
C LYS A 36 -3.32 -6.82 12.96
N LEU A 37 -2.66 -7.13 11.85
CA LEU A 37 -2.03 -6.15 10.97
C LEU A 37 -2.99 -5.72 9.85
N GLY A 38 -2.95 -4.43 9.51
CA GLY A 38 -3.69 -3.92 8.36
C GLY A 38 -3.12 -4.52 7.06
N LYS A 39 -4.00 -4.87 6.13
CA LYS A 39 -3.59 -5.34 4.80
C LYS A 39 -3.16 -4.16 3.93
N LEU A 40 -2.14 -4.38 3.12
CA LEU A 40 -1.75 -3.42 2.09
C LEU A 40 -2.81 -3.36 0.98
N PRO A 41 -2.95 -2.22 0.29
CA PRO A 41 -3.77 -2.13 -0.90
C PRO A 41 -3.37 -3.19 -1.92
N SER A 42 -4.36 -3.82 -2.56
CA SER A 42 -4.15 -4.90 -3.53
C SER A 42 -3.93 -4.41 -4.97
N SER A 43 -4.01 -3.11 -5.21
CA SER A 43 -3.89 -2.51 -6.55
C SER A 43 -3.33 -1.09 -6.49
N CYS A 44 -2.83 -0.60 -7.62
CA CYS A 44 -2.41 0.78 -7.81
C CYS A 44 -3.58 1.73 -7.58
N TRP A 45 -4.78 1.37 -8.06
CA TRP A 45 -5.99 2.14 -7.81
C TRP A 45 -6.28 2.27 -6.31
N ALA A 46 -6.27 1.16 -5.56
CA ALA A 46 -6.51 1.18 -4.12
C ALA A 46 -5.39 1.94 -3.38
N SER A 47 -4.16 1.89 -3.88
CA SER A 47 -3.04 2.70 -3.38
C SER A 47 -3.26 4.19 -3.61
N ALA A 48 -3.86 4.57 -4.74
CA ALA A 48 -4.23 5.96 -5.02
C ALA A 48 -5.29 6.48 -4.04
N GLU A 49 -6.31 5.68 -3.76
CA GLU A 49 -7.35 6.01 -2.77
C GLU A 49 -6.77 6.13 -1.35
N ALA A 50 -5.85 5.23 -0.97
CA ALA A 50 -5.15 5.31 0.30
C ALA A 50 -4.27 6.56 0.41
N LEU A 51 -3.56 6.93 -0.67
CA LEU A 51 -2.76 8.15 -0.74
C LEU A 51 -3.64 9.41 -0.65
N GLU A 52 -4.77 9.42 -1.36
CA GLU A 52 -5.76 10.50 -1.34
C GLU A 52 -6.32 10.73 0.07
N SER A 53 -6.73 9.66 0.75
CA SER A 53 -7.18 9.69 2.14
C SER A 53 -6.09 10.19 3.12
N GLY A 54 -4.84 9.82 2.86
CA GLY A 54 -3.68 10.22 3.67
C GLY A 54 -3.07 11.56 3.30
N ARG A 55 -3.54 12.26 2.25
CA ARG A 55 -2.80 13.36 1.59
C ARG A 55 -2.36 14.47 2.54
N GLY A 56 -3.20 14.83 3.51
CA GLY A 56 -2.88 15.90 4.46
C GLY A 56 -1.63 15.62 5.29
N VAL A 57 -1.29 14.35 5.51
CA VAL A 57 -0.03 13.99 6.18
C VAL A 57 1.17 14.25 5.27
N PHE A 58 1.02 14.03 3.96
CA PHE A 58 2.07 14.17 2.95
C PHE A 58 2.31 15.63 2.59
N GLU A 59 1.25 16.43 2.57
CA GLU A 59 1.31 17.86 2.27
C GLU A 59 1.70 18.72 3.49
N ALA A 60 1.58 18.16 4.71
CA ALA A 60 1.87 18.88 5.95
C ALA A 60 3.27 19.50 5.95
N ARG A 61 3.34 20.79 6.31
CA ARG A 61 4.58 21.58 6.35
C ARG A 61 5.30 21.66 5.00
N GLY A 62 4.58 21.50 3.89
CA GLY A 62 5.14 21.63 2.54
C GLY A 62 6.09 20.50 2.14
N VAL A 63 6.01 19.33 2.78
CA VAL A 63 6.87 18.19 2.42
C VAL A 63 6.64 17.75 0.98
N PHE A 64 5.37 17.68 0.56
CA PHE A 64 4.98 17.50 -0.83
C PHE A 64 3.99 18.59 -1.24
N PRO A 65 4.24 19.28 -2.37
CA PRO A 65 3.24 20.15 -2.97
C PRO A 65 1.98 19.36 -3.39
N PRO A 66 0.77 19.94 -3.32
CA PRO A 66 -0.47 19.24 -3.69
C PRO A 66 -0.43 18.64 -5.11
N HIS A 67 0.16 19.36 -6.07
CA HIS A 67 0.26 18.90 -7.46
C HIS A 67 1.10 17.62 -7.63
N VAL A 68 2.05 17.35 -6.72
CA VAL A 68 2.82 16.10 -6.73
C VAL A 68 1.91 14.95 -6.33
N ILE A 69 1.13 15.13 -5.27
CA ILE A 69 0.18 14.11 -4.81
C ILE A 69 -0.89 13.86 -5.88
N ASP A 70 -1.44 14.92 -6.48
CA ASP A 70 -2.43 14.80 -7.56
C ASP A 70 -1.85 14.06 -8.78
N GLY A 71 -0.60 14.34 -9.15
CA GLY A 71 0.10 13.66 -10.23
C GLY A 71 0.31 12.16 -9.96
N VAL A 72 0.70 11.79 -8.75
CA VAL A 72 0.87 10.39 -8.33
C VAL A 72 -0.48 9.67 -8.31
N ILE A 73 -1.52 10.28 -7.75
CA ILE A 73 -2.88 9.72 -7.75
C ILE A 73 -3.35 9.48 -9.18
N LYS A 74 -3.17 10.46 -10.08
CA LYS A 74 -3.56 10.34 -11.49
C LYS A 74 -2.82 9.20 -12.18
N ARG A 75 -1.51 9.08 -11.97
CA ARG A 75 -0.71 7.98 -12.54
C ARG A 75 -1.15 6.62 -12.02
N LEU A 76 -1.38 6.50 -10.72
CA LEU A 76 -1.83 5.24 -10.11
C LEU A 76 -3.22 4.82 -10.60
N LYS A 77 -4.16 5.75 -10.72
CA LYS A 77 -5.50 5.48 -11.27
C LYS A 77 -5.44 5.14 -12.77
N ALA A 78 -4.46 5.65 -13.51
CA ALA A 78 -4.33 5.39 -14.95
C ALA A 78 -3.97 3.93 -15.30
N TYR A 79 -3.44 3.15 -14.35
CA TYR A 79 -3.23 1.71 -14.53
C TYR A 79 -4.55 0.92 -14.58
N ASP A 80 -5.65 1.49 -14.08
CA ASP A 80 -7.00 0.89 -14.10
C ASP A 80 -7.02 -0.59 -13.67
N ASP A 81 -6.28 -0.89 -12.61
CA ASP A 81 -6.02 -2.24 -12.14
C ASP A 81 -6.94 -2.67 -11.00
N ARG A 82 -7.95 -1.86 -10.68
CA ARG A 82 -8.87 -2.05 -9.54
C ARG A 82 -9.52 -3.44 -9.52
N SER A 83 -9.91 -3.93 -10.69
CA SER A 83 -10.55 -5.23 -10.87
C SER A 83 -9.73 -6.14 -11.79
N LEU A 84 -8.41 -5.94 -11.87
CA LEU A 84 -7.55 -6.69 -12.78
C LEU A 84 -7.56 -8.19 -12.45
N SER A 85 -7.43 -8.54 -11.17
CA SER A 85 -7.44 -9.92 -10.71
C SER A 85 -8.75 -10.64 -11.04
N GLU A 86 -9.89 -9.97 -10.88
CA GLU A 86 -11.21 -10.50 -11.24
C GLU A 86 -11.37 -10.65 -12.76
N ARG A 87 -10.90 -9.66 -13.54
CA ARG A 87 -10.96 -9.72 -15.02
C ARG A 87 -10.14 -10.86 -15.60
N LEU A 88 -9.05 -11.25 -14.94
CA LEU A 88 -8.12 -12.29 -15.36
C LEU A 88 -8.39 -13.65 -14.70
N TYR A 89 -9.36 -13.75 -13.80
CA TYR A 89 -9.67 -14.99 -13.13
C TYR A 89 -10.03 -16.08 -14.14
N GLY A 90 -9.29 -17.20 -14.12
CA GLY A 90 -9.46 -18.30 -15.07
C GLY A 90 -8.95 -18.04 -16.50
N LYS A 91 -8.25 -16.93 -16.76
CA LYS A 91 -7.70 -16.58 -18.09
C LYS A 91 -6.19 -16.77 -18.14
N GLU A 92 -5.73 -18.02 -18.09
CA GLU A 92 -4.30 -18.37 -18.07
C GLU A 92 -3.50 -17.75 -19.22
N GLU A 93 -4.04 -17.73 -20.44
CA GLU A 93 -3.35 -17.15 -21.60
C GLU A 93 -3.14 -15.63 -21.48
N GLU A 94 -4.13 -14.90 -20.95
CA GLU A 94 -4.02 -13.45 -20.74
C GLU A 94 -3.07 -13.14 -19.58
N ILE A 95 -3.06 -13.97 -18.54
CA ILE A 95 -2.08 -13.88 -17.45
C ILE A 95 -0.67 -14.12 -17.99
N ARG A 96 -0.46 -15.12 -18.86
CA ARG A 96 0.86 -15.41 -19.44
C ARG A 96 1.40 -14.21 -20.22
N LYS A 97 0.57 -13.58 -21.07
CA LYS A 97 0.97 -12.37 -21.81
C LYS A 97 1.42 -11.25 -20.86
N LEU A 98 0.68 -11.01 -19.78
CA LEU A 98 1.04 -10.01 -18.76
C LEU A 98 2.36 -10.34 -18.07
N VAL A 99 2.59 -11.60 -17.72
CA VAL A 99 3.85 -12.04 -17.12
C VAL A 99 5.01 -11.82 -18.09
N GLU A 100 4.88 -12.22 -19.36
CA GLU A 100 5.91 -12.03 -20.38
C GLU A 100 6.18 -10.54 -20.68
N GLU A 101 5.17 -9.68 -20.59
CA GLU A 101 5.28 -8.25 -20.88
C GLU A 101 5.89 -7.45 -19.71
N TYR A 102 5.54 -7.77 -18.46
CA TYR A 102 5.88 -6.94 -17.30
C TYR A 102 6.82 -7.58 -16.27
N LEU A 103 6.99 -8.91 -16.28
CA LEU A 103 7.84 -9.63 -15.34
C LEU A 103 9.02 -10.27 -16.08
N TYR A 104 10.11 -9.50 -16.21
CA TYR A 104 11.39 -10.01 -16.69
C TYR A 104 12.14 -10.64 -15.51
N CYS A 105 12.06 -11.95 -15.40
CA CYS A 105 12.84 -12.77 -14.45
C CYS A 105 14.12 -13.29 -15.11
#